data_AF-A0A2W7P5F6-F1
#
_entry.id   AF-A0A2W7P5F6-F1
#
_cell.length_a   1.000
_cell.length_b   1.000
_cell.length_c   1.000
_cell.angle_alpha   90.00
_cell.angle_beta   90.00
_cell.angle_gamma   90.00
#
_symmetry.space_group_name_H-M   'P 1'
#
loop_
_entity.id
_entity.type
_entity.pdbx_description
1 polymer ?
#
loop_
_entity_poly.entity_id
_entity_poly.type
_entity_poly.pdbx_seq_one_letter_code
_entity_poly.pdbx_strand_id
1 'polypeptide(L)'
;MHRCPSLSLLARLGVALAGVICLGTARATDIDCDPSARPAVATQAQRLVCESALFSMGYQRIYADQQRLLKAGTINETDIAAFRNKRDRCDTAACLDAVFREWRTFAAQARARP
;
A
#
# COMPACT_ATOMS: atom_id res chain seq x y z
N MET A 1 -5.04 25.92 6.38
CA MET A 1 -6.35 26.50 6.74
C MET A 1 -7.07 26.88 5.45
N HIS A 2 -8.02 26.07 4.97
CA HIS A 2 -8.88 26.48 3.85
C HIS A 2 -10.34 26.18 4.21
N ARG A 3 -11.15 27.23 4.06
CA ARG A 3 -12.50 27.41 4.62
C ARG A 3 -13.54 26.62 3.83
N CYS A 4 -14.45 25.98 4.55
CA CYS A 4 -15.68 25.41 4.00
C CYS A 4 -16.70 26.55 3.78
N PRO A 5 -17.26 26.76 2.59
CA PRO A 5 -18.29 27.78 2.41
C PRO A 5 -19.63 27.31 3.00
N SER A 6 -20.21 28.14 3.86
CA SER A 6 -21.58 28.00 4.36
C SER A 6 -22.57 28.15 3.21
N LEU A 7 -23.26 27.07 2.81
CA LEU A 7 -24.41 27.16 1.92
C LEU A 7 -25.70 27.23 2.74
N SER A 8 -26.26 28.44 2.78
CA SER A 8 -27.59 28.74 3.26
C SER A 8 -28.67 27.98 2.48
N LEU A 9 -29.57 27.36 3.25
CA LEU A 9 -30.99 27.12 3.02
C LEU A 9 -31.54 27.49 1.62
N LEU A 10 -32.07 26.51 0.87
CA LEU A 10 -33.40 26.55 0.21
C LEU A 10 -33.65 25.32 -0.69
N ALA A 11 -34.89 24.82 -0.59
CA ALA A 11 -35.66 24.06 -1.58
C ALA A 11 -35.15 22.65 -1.99
N ARG A 12 -35.77 21.58 -1.49
CA ARG A 12 -37.01 20.92 -1.98
C ARG A 12 -36.84 20.17 -3.32
N LEU A 13 -37.06 18.86 -3.22
CA LEU A 13 -37.33 17.83 -4.24
C LEU A 13 -36.19 17.40 -5.18
N GLY A 14 -35.92 16.09 -5.12
CA GLY A 14 -35.12 15.35 -6.09
C GLY A 14 -34.18 14.38 -5.39
N VAL A 15 -34.64 13.15 -5.12
CA VAL A 15 -33.74 12.05 -4.73
C VAL A 15 -32.85 11.74 -5.94
N ALA A 16 -31.71 12.41 -6.02
CA ALA A 16 -30.61 11.98 -6.85
C ALA A 16 -29.72 11.09 -5.97
N LEU A 17 -29.82 9.77 -6.17
CA LEU A 17 -28.81 8.81 -5.75
C LEU A 17 -27.53 9.09 -6.55
N ALA A 18 -26.81 10.15 -6.18
CA ALA A 18 -25.43 10.34 -6.59
C ALA A 18 -24.62 9.29 -5.83
N GLY A 19 -24.44 8.13 -6.47
CA GLY A 19 -23.47 7.14 -6.03
C GLY A 19 -22.10 7.82 -6.00
N VAL A 20 -21.67 8.22 -4.80
CA VAL A 20 -20.30 8.59 -4.53
C VAL A 20 -19.50 7.31 -4.69
N ILE A 21 -18.98 7.08 -5.89
CA ILE A 21 -17.96 6.06 -6.08
C ILE A 21 -16.69 6.64 -5.47
N CYS A 22 -16.47 6.38 -4.18
CA CYS A 22 -15.15 6.52 -3.55
C CYS A 22 -14.20 5.49 -4.19
N LEU A 23 -13.76 5.72 -5.43
CA LEU A 23 -12.65 5.01 -6.06
C LEU A 23 -11.35 5.55 -5.48
N GLY A 24 -11.10 5.16 -4.24
CA GLY A 24 -9.96 5.63 -3.48
C GLY A 24 -10.04 5.20 -2.03
N THR A 25 -10.43 3.95 -1.75
CA THR A 25 -9.87 3.34 -0.55
C THR A 25 -8.39 3.18 -0.85
N ALA A 26 -7.60 4.17 -0.45
CA ALA A 26 -6.21 3.93 -0.14
C ALA A 26 -6.24 2.75 0.84
N ARG A 27 -6.03 1.54 0.31
CA ARG A 27 -5.82 0.37 1.13
C ARG A 27 -4.57 0.74 1.91
N ALA A 28 -4.73 1.11 3.17
CA ALA A 28 -3.60 1.39 4.04
C ALA A 28 -2.72 0.15 4.01
N THR A 29 -1.64 0.22 3.25
CA THR A 29 -0.57 -0.77 3.35
C THR A 29 0.19 -0.46 4.63
N ASP A 30 1.12 -1.31 5.06
CA ASP A 30 1.96 -0.97 6.20
C ASP A 30 2.97 0.16 5.93
N ILE A 31 2.99 0.69 4.70
CA ILE A 31 3.66 1.94 4.34
C ILE A 31 2.63 2.92 3.79
N ASP A 32 2.45 4.06 4.45
CA ASP A 32 1.71 5.19 3.90
C ASP A 32 2.69 6.27 3.45
N CYS A 33 2.65 6.58 2.16
CA CYS A 33 3.49 7.61 1.55
C CYS A 33 2.84 9.00 1.56
N ASP A 34 1.61 9.15 2.03
CA ASP A 34 1.00 10.45 2.27
C ASP A 34 1.80 11.21 3.34
N PRO A 35 2.37 12.39 3.03
CA PRO A 35 3.15 13.16 4.00
C PRO A 35 2.38 13.53 5.27
N SER A 36 1.04 13.55 5.24
CA SER A 36 0.19 13.81 6.41
C SER A 36 -0.04 12.58 7.29
N ALA A 37 0.17 11.36 6.76
CA ALA A 37 -0.01 10.09 7.46
C ALA A 37 1.31 9.38 7.79
N ARG A 38 2.45 9.87 7.27
CA ARG A 38 3.77 9.29 7.53
C ARG A 38 4.10 9.31 9.04
N PRO A 39 4.54 8.19 9.62
CA PRO A 39 4.96 8.16 11.02
C PRO A 39 6.18 9.05 11.24
N ALA A 40 6.24 9.71 12.41
CA ALA A 40 7.37 10.57 12.79
C ALA A 40 8.71 9.81 12.81
N VAL A 41 8.67 8.49 13.00
CA VAL A 41 9.83 7.60 12.93
C VAL A 41 9.61 6.58 11.82
N ALA A 42 10.04 6.93 10.60
CA ALA A 42 10.07 6.01 9.46
C ALA A 42 11.46 5.35 9.32
N THR A 43 11.50 4.07 8.97
CA THR A 43 12.74 3.38 8.61
C THR A 43 13.33 3.95 7.32
N GLN A 44 14.64 3.76 7.10
CA GLN A 44 15.27 4.20 5.84
C GLN A 44 14.61 3.53 4.62
N ALA A 45 14.28 2.24 4.72
CA ALA A 45 13.55 1.54 3.68
C ALA A 45 12.19 2.17 3.37
N GLN A 46 11.42 2.57 4.39
CA GLN A 46 10.13 3.25 4.20
C GLN A 46 10.30 4.59 3.46
N ARG A 47 11.34 5.36 3.79
CA ARG A 47 11.65 6.60 3.05
C ARG A 47 11.97 6.32 1.59
N LEU A 48 12.86 5.37 1.32
CA LEU A 48 13.22 4.96 -0.04
C LEU A 48 12.01 4.48 -0.85
N VAL A 49 11.08 3.75 -0.21
CA VAL A 49 9.82 3.35 -0.85
C VAL A 49 9.01 4.57 -1.30
N CYS A 50 8.95 5.61 -0.48
CA CYS A 50 8.12 6.78 -0.75
C CYS A 50 8.79 7.88 -1.59
N GLU A 51 10.12 7.89 -1.69
CA GLU A 51 10.89 8.88 -2.47
C GLU A 51 10.86 8.63 -3.99
N SER A 52 10.53 7.40 -4.41
CA SER A 52 10.52 7.01 -5.82
C SER A 52 9.21 6.35 -6.22
N ALA A 53 8.62 6.82 -7.34
CA ALA A 53 7.44 6.19 -7.94
C ALA A 53 7.67 4.71 -8.27
N LEU A 54 8.90 4.32 -8.64
CA LEU A 54 9.25 2.94 -8.93
C LEU A 54 9.04 2.06 -7.70
N PHE A 55 9.54 2.50 -6.54
CA PHE A 55 9.43 1.72 -5.30
C PHE A 55 8.05 1.83 -4.67
N SER A 56 7.39 3.00 -4.69
CA SER A 56 6.05 3.14 -4.12
C SER A 56 5.03 2.28 -4.89
N MET A 57 5.00 2.36 -6.22
CA MET A 57 4.13 1.52 -7.04
C MET A 57 4.56 0.04 -7.03
N GLY A 58 5.86 -0.24 -6.90
CA GLY A 58 6.38 -1.59 -6.68
C GLY A 58 5.84 -2.21 -5.39
N TYR A 59 5.88 -1.44 -4.31
CA TYR A 59 5.38 -1.86 -3.00
C TYR A 59 3.87 -2.11 -3.01
N GLN A 60 3.09 -1.22 -3.64
CA GLN A 60 1.65 -1.41 -3.78
C GLN A 60 1.30 -2.72 -4.50
N ARG A 61 2.05 -3.07 -5.55
CA ARG A 61 1.87 -4.35 -6.27
C ARG A 61 2.22 -5.56 -5.40
N ILE A 62 3.31 -5.49 -4.65
CA ILE A 62 3.71 -6.54 -3.70
C ILE A 62 2.64 -6.73 -2.63
N TYR A 63 2.15 -5.65 -2.03
CA TYR A 63 1.09 -5.71 -1.01
C TYR A 63 -0.19 -6.32 -1.58
N ALA A 64 -0.64 -5.87 -2.75
CA ALA A 64 -1.81 -6.46 -3.40
C ALA A 64 -1.62 -7.95 -3.67
N ASP A 65 -0.39 -8.38 -3.96
CA ASP A 65 -0.05 -9.78 -4.15
C ASP A 65 -0.08 -10.60 -2.88
N GLN A 66 0.49 -10.08 -1.79
CA GLN A 66 0.40 -10.66 -0.46
C GLN A 66 -1.06 -10.91 -0.06
N GLN A 67 -1.92 -9.90 -0.24
CA GLN A 67 -3.34 -10.03 0.10
C GLN A 67 -4.05 -11.12 -0.72
N ARG A 68 -3.71 -11.29 -2.00
CA ARG A 68 -4.26 -12.38 -2.82
C ARG A 68 -3.78 -13.74 -2.36
N LEU A 69 -2.48 -13.89 -2.11
CA LEU A 69 -1.87 -15.16 -1.72
C LEU A 69 -2.31 -15.61 -0.32
N LEU A 70 -2.46 -14.67 0.63
CA LEU A 70 -3.06 -14.91 1.94
C LEU A 70 -4.49 -15.41 1.81
N LYS A 71 -5.31 -14.72 1.02
CA LYS A 71 -6.71 -15.11 0.79
C LYS A 71 -6.79 -16.51 0.16
N ALA A 72 -5.84 -16.87 -0.70
CA ALA A 72 -5.74 -18.19 -1.30
C ALA A 72 -5.16 -19.27 -0.38
N GLY A 73 -4.67 -18.91 0.82
CA GLY A 73 -4.03 -19.85 1.76
C GLY A 73 -2.66 -20.37 1.31
N THR A 74 -2.09 -19.78 0.26
CA THR A 74 -0.79 -20.22 -0.32
C THR A 74 0.42 -19.70 0.45
N ILE A 75 0.23 -18.63 1.23
CA ILE A 75 1.19 -18.05 2.17
C ILE A 75 0.48 -17.76 3.49
N ASN A 76 1.23 -17.45 4.53
CA ASN A 76 0.71 -17.01 5.82
C ASN A 76 1.29 -15.65 6.24
N GLU A 77 0.84 -15.15 7.39
CA GLU A 77 1.32 -13.87 7.94
C GLU A 77 2.83 -13.88 8.28
N THR A 78 3.40 -15.05 8.58
CA THR A 78 4.85 -15.20 8.82
C THR A 78 5.66 -14.93 7.57
N ASP A 79 5.19 -15.36 6.39
CA ASP A 79 5.85 -15.07 5.11
C ASP A 79 5.90 -13.56 4.83
N ILE A 80 4.80 -12.86 5.13
CA ILE A 80 4.71 -11.39 5.00
C ILE A 80 5.61 -10.70 6.01
N ALA A 81 5.61 -11.15 7.27
CA ALA A 81 6.49 -10.60 8.30
C ALA A 81 7.97 -10.79 7.94
N ALA A 82 8.35 -11.94 7.38
CA ALA A 82 9.71 -12.20 6.92
C ALA A 82 10.12 -11.24 5.78
N PHE A 83 9.23 -11.00 4.82
CA PHE A 83 9.46 -10.01 3.77
C PHE A 83 9.62 -8.60 4.34
N ARG A 84 8.72 -8.15 5.23
CA ARG A 84 8.78 -6.82 5.85
C ARG A 84 10.06 -6.63 6.64
N ASN A 85 10.47 -7.65 7.39
CA ASN A 85 11.70 -7.63 8.15
C ASN A 85 12.94 -7.48 7.23
N LYS A 86 13.00 -8.23 6.12
CA LYS A 86 14.06 -8.08 5.10
C LYS A 86 14.06 -6.67 4.50
N ARG A 87 12.89 -6.14 4.14
CA ARG A 87 12.73 -4.78 3.62
C ARG A 87 13.25 -3.75 4.61
N ASP A 88 12.84 -3.81 5.87
CA ASP A 88 13.14 -2.78 6.86
C ASP A 88 14.62 -2.73 7.27
N ARG A 89 15.39 -3.79 6.96
CA ARG A 89 16.86 -3.81 7.09
C ARG A 89 17.59 -3.11 5.94
N CYS A 90 16.92 -2.81 4.83
CA CYS A 90 17.55 -2.13 3.70
C CYS A 90 17.76 -0.63 3.97
N ASP A 91 18.93 -0.14 3.57
CA ASP A 91 19.34 1.26 3.63
C ASP A 91 19.62 1.87 2.23
N THR A 92 19.65 1.03 1.19
CA THR A 92 19.91 1.42 -0.19
C THR A 92 18.81 0.96 -1.15
N ALA A 93 18.65 1.70 -2.25
CA ALA A 93 17.72 1.35 -3.33
C ALA A 93 18.01 -0.03 -3.94
N ALA A 94 19.29 -0.38 -4.11
CA ALA A 94 19.70 -1.68 -4.66
C ALA A 94 19.31 -2.85 -3.75
N CYS A 95 19.44 -2.69 -2.43
CA CYS A 95 18.96 -3.68 -1.45
C CYS A 95 17.44 -3.85 -1.57
N LEU A 96 16.70 -2.75 -1.56
CA LEU A 96 15.23 -2.77 -1.62
C LEU A 96 14.71 -3.43 -2.90
N ASP A 97 15.34 -3.12 -4.03
CA ASP A 97 15.06 -3.72 -5.33
C ASP A 97 15.36 -5.23 -5.37
N ALA A 98 16.43 -5.68 -4.71
CA ALA A 98 16.72 -7.10 -4.54
C ALA A 98 15.65 -7.82 -3.70
N VAL A 99 15.22 -7.23 -2.59
CA VAL A 99 14.12 -7.79 -1.76
C VAL A 99 12.81 -7.86 -2.56
N PHE A 100 12.52 -6.87 -3.39
CA PHE A 100 11.33 -6.88 -4.25
C PHE A 100 11.40 -7.96 -5.34
N ARG A 101 12.59 -8.20 -5.90
CA ARG A 101 12.82 -9.35 -6.81
C ARG A 101 12.61 -10.68 -6.10
N GLU A 102 13.19 -10.84 -4.91
CA GLU A 102 13.09 -12.07 -4.12
C GLU A 102 11.63 -12.39 -3.83
N TRP A 103 10.84 -11.40 -3.40
CA TRP A 103 9.41 -11.58 -3.20
C TRP A 103 8.70 -12.08 -4.46
N ARG A 104 8.98 -11.48 -5.63
CA ARG A 104 8.33 -11.89 -6.89
C ARG A 104 8.64 -13.35 -7.25
N THR A 105 9.87 -13.79 -7.03
CA THR A 105 10.27 -15.18 -7.24
C THR A 105 9.55 -16.10 -6.26
N PHE A 106 9.54 -15.76 -4.96
CA PHE A 106 8.82 -16.53 -3.94
C PHE A 106 7.32 -16.63 -4.26
N ALA A 107 6.68 -15.51 -4.59
CA ALA A 107 5.27 -15.46 -4.94
C ALA A 107 4.95 -16.27 -6.21
N ALA A 108 5.84 -16.29 -7.20
CA ALA A 108 5.68 -17.13 -8.38
C ALA A 108 5.68 -18.63 -8.00
N GLN A 109 6.58 -19.04 -7.12
CA GLN A 109 6.64 -20.40 -6.60
C GLN A 109 5.41 -20.76 -5.74
N ALA A 110 4.98 -19.84 -4.88
CA ALA A 110 3.80 -20.04 -4.04
C ALA A 110 2.51 -20.27 -4.85
N ARG A 111 2.37 -19.59 -6.00
CA ARG A 111 1.25 -19.81 -6.94
C ARG A 111 1.32 -21.13 -7.70
N ALA A 112 2.52 -21.65 -7.91
CA ALA A 112 2.74 -22.90 -8.64
C ALA A 112 2.58 -24.14 -7.75
N ARG A 113 2.46 -23.97 -6.42
CA ARG A 113 2.21 -25.06 -5.50
C ARG A 113 0.77 -25.57 -5.70
N PRO A 114 0.58 -26.89 -5.89
CA PRO A 114 -0.74 -27.49 -6.10
C PRO A 114 -1.66 -27.38 -4.88
#